data_AF-A0A9W4GK71-F1
#
_entry.id   AF-A0A9W4GK71-F1
#
_cell.length_a   1.000
_cell.length_b   1.000
_cell.length_c   1.000
_cell.angle_alpha   90.00
_cell.angle_beta   90.00
_cell.angle_gamma   90.00
#
_symmetry.space_group_name_H-M   'P 1'
#
loop_
_entity.id
_entity.type
_entity.pdbx_description
1 polymer ?
#
loop_
_entity_poly.entity_id
_entity_poly.type
_entity_poly.pdbx_seq_one_letter_code
_entity_poly.pdbx_strand_id
1 'polypeptide(L)'
;MLAELYKLPGDYFMGKNNDFLNLLFSILALGFHVQDKRHNERNRSGDLISKTGIDQGRKYFTCARCAIDISDCGTIPQLQTVLFLVLYLQSTAGLDVGYSYIILAQQSAFRMGLHLKIFWTIQKMDISMSAILGYPKILDLDTIDQEMPTEVFDVNITESGENGYPVAKWSSLLQASNAHMRLILILDKVIKYIYPNNRVGRSVNEALDTGHIVDHAIVREIENDLQRWRQGTQQLLSLVYAHVQMMLYRPFLSYISGNAFACASAYFGVCQNVIRIVKELQERGLAIGPRWFTINITSFATLSLVYFNCQRTNLSRPSDLHPDPQVGHEATKVIAQRKRDACSFSSAFQVCGLPVWGIAC
;
A
#
# COMPACT_ATOMS: atom_id res chain seq x y z
N MET A 1 -13.04 24.35 7.06
CA MET A 1 -12.98 23.13 7.90
C MET A 1 -12.91 23.50 9.38
N LEU A 2 -11.78 23.98 9.92
CA LEU A 2 -11.70 24.35 11.35
C LEU A 2 -12.65 25.51 11.74
N ALA A 3 -12.84 26.49 10.86
CA ALA A 3 -13.72 27.64 11.11
C ALA A 3 -15.22 27.31 11.20
N GLU A 4 -15.65 26.17 10.64
CA GLU A 4 -17.04 25.67 10.78
C GLU A 4 -17.24 25.02 12.16
N LEU A 5 -16.20 24.37 12.67
CA LEU A 5 -16.20 23.63 13.93
C LEU A 5 -16.39 24.55 15.15
N TYR A 6 -15.83 25.76 15.09
CA TYR A 6 -16.02 26.79 16.13
C TYR A 6 -17.37 27.52 16.05
N LYS A 7 -18.17 27.29 15.01
CA LYS A 7 -19.51 27.91 14.84
C LYS A 7 -20.65 27.02 15.30
N LEU A 8 -20.37 25.75 15.63
CA LEU A 8 -21.38 24.77 16.05
C LEU A 8 -21.60 24.83 17.57
N PRO A 9 -22.84 25.05 18.06
CA PRO A 9 -23.13 25.02 19.49
C PRO A 9 -22.90 23.62 20.08
N GLY A 10 -22.41 23.57 21.33
CA GLY A 10 -21.96 22.34 22.00
C GLY A 10 -22.99 21.22 22.12
N ASP A 11 -24.28 21.51 21.96
CA ASP A 11 -25.38 20.54 22.03
C ASP A 11 -25.82 19.99 20.66
N TYR A 12 -25.33 20.55 19.55
CA TYR A 12 -25.71 20.13 18.19
C TYR A 12 -25.02 18.84 17.72
N PHE A 13 -24.10 18.29 18.52
CA PHE A 13 -23.27 17.13 18.19
C PHE A 13 -24.01 15.79 18.26
N MET A 14 -25.18 15.72 18.89
CA MET A 14 -25.86 14.45 19.21
C MET A 14 -27.06 14.09 18.30
N GLY A 15 -27.44 14.96 17.35
CA GLY A 15 -28.76 14.84 16.71
C GLY A 15 -28.83 14.68 15.18
N LYS A 16 -27.74 14.88 14.43
CA LYS A 16 -27.73 14.69 12.96
C LYS A 16 -26.47 13.95 12.54
N ASN A 17 -26.59 13.08 11.52
CA ASN A 17 -25.49 12.55 10.71
C ASN A 17 -24.66 13.73 10.20
N ASN A 18 -23.69 14.16 11.00
CA ASN A 18 -22.83 15.27 10.66
C ASN A 18 -21.67 14.65 9.91
N ASP A 19 -21.86 14.40 8.61
CA ASP A 19 -20.88 13.74 7.74
C ASP A 19 -19.48 14.36 7.89
N PHE A 20 -19.45 15.67 8.17
CA PHE A 20 -18.25 16.43 8.51
C PHE A 20 -17.52 15.94 9.77
N LEU A 21 -18.25 15.65 10.86
CA LEU A 21 -17.68 15.15 12.11
C LEU A 21 -17.13 13.74 11.93
N ASN A 22 -17.84 12.89 11.20
CA ASN A 22 -17.38 11.54 10.87
C ASN A 22 -16.07 11.59 10.07
N LEU A 23 -16.03 12.47 9.06
CA LEU A 23 -14.82 12.71 8.28
C LEU A 23 -13.67 13.20 9.17
N LEU A 24 -13.92 14.18 10.03
CA LEU A 24 -12.91 14.68 10.95
C LEU A 24 -12.37 13.58 11.88
N PHE A 25 -13.24 12.78 12.49
CA PHE A 25 -12.82 11.67 13.35
C PHE A 25 -11.99 10.64 12.58
N SER A 26 -12.35 10.31 11.34
CA SER A 26 -11.56 9.40 10.50
C SER A 26 -10.17 9.97 10.16
N ILE A 27 -10.07 11.28 9.89
CA ILE A 27 -8.81 11.98 9.64
C ILE A 27 -7.95 12.00 10.91
N LEU A 28 -8.54 12.31 12.07
CA LEU A 28 -7.83 12.31 13.35
C LEU A 28 -7.31 10.91 13.68
N ALA A 29 -8.13 9.87 13.50
CA ALA A 29 -7.72 8.49 13.72
C ALA A 29 -6.45 8.15 12.92
N LEU A 30 -6.42 8.49 11.62
CA LEU A 30 -5.24 8.30 10.78
C LEU A 30 -4.07 9.19 11.23
N GLY A 31 -4.33 10.45 11.57
CA GLY A 31 -3.33 11.42 12.01
C GLY A 31 -2.55 10.96 13.25
N PHE A 32 -3.23 10.40 14.26
CA PHE A 32 -2.59 9.82 15.45
C PHE A 32 -1.66 8.65 15.12
N HIS A 33 -1.91 7.94 14.02
CA HIS A 33 -1.06 6.83 13.57
C HIS A 33 0.14 7.30 12.73
N VAL A 34 0.00 8.42 12.01
CA VAL A 34 1.04 8.99 11.14
C VAL A 34 2.01 9.92 11.89
N GLN A 35 1.64 10.39 13.08
CA GLN A 35 2.43 11.35 13.86
C GLN A 35 3.85 10.83 14.16
N ASP A 36 4.85 11.61 13.77
CA ASP A 36 6.27 11.30 13.95
C ASP A 36 6.65 11.37 15.45
N LYS A 37 7.27 10.29 15.94
CA LYS A 37 7.78 10.19 17.32
C LYS A 37 8.88 11.23 17.60
N ARG A 38 9.55 11.77 16.56
CA ARG A 38 10.69 12.70 16.73
C ARG A 38 10.29 14.09 17.24
N HIS A 39 9.04 14.53 17.06
CA HIS A 39 8.66 15.88 17.51
C HIS A 39 8.28 15.98 19.00
N ASN A 40 8.26 14.86 19.72
CA ASN A 40 7.86 14.79 21.13
C ASN A 40 9.03 14.64 22.12
N GLU A 41 10.25 15.06 21.75
CA GLU A 41 11.41 15.07 22.66
C GLU A 41 11.26 15.98 23.91
N ARG A 42 10.15 16.70 24.06
CA ARG A 42 9.88 17.50 25.26
C ARG A 42 9.18 16.78 26.42
N ASN A 43 8.71 15.54 26.25
CA ASN A 43 8.11 14.80 27.36
C ASN A 43 8.98 13.62 27.79
N ARG A 44 9.62 13.76 28.95
CA ARG A 44 10.49 12.81 29.67
C ARG A 44 9.80 11.51 30.13
N SER A 45 8.89 10.94 29.35
CA SER A 45 8.23 9.66 29.65
C SER A 45 7.96 8.87 28.35
N GLY A 46 9.05 8.41 27.73
CA GLY A 46 9.11 7.83 26.38
C GLY A 46 8.34 6.52 26.12
N ASP A 47 7.56 6.00 27.07
CA ASP A 47 6.84 4.72 26.91
C ASP A 47 5.30 4.84 27.05
N LEU A 48 4.77 5.87 27.75
CA LEU A 48 3.33 6.05 27.95
C LEU A 48 2.62 6.76 26.77
N ILE A 49 3.34 7.60 26.02
CA ILE A 49 2.74 8.43 24.94
C ILE A 49 2.46 7.58 23.68
N SER A 50 3.25 6.53 23.44
CA SER A 50 3.06 5.65 22.27
C SER A 50 1.80 4.78 22.39
N LYS A 51 1.42 4.34 23.59
CA LYS A 51 0.17 3.59 23.83
C LYS A 51 -1.03 4.52 23.80
N THR A 52 -0.97 5.65 24.51
CA THR A 52 -2.07 6.63 24.56
C THR A 52 -2.41 7.24 23.19
N GLY A 53 -1.43 7.48 22.30
CA GLY A 53 -1.68 7.95 20.94
C GLY A 53 -2.41 6.92 20.06
N ILE A 54 -2.00 5.65 20.13
CA ILE A 54 -2.65 4.54 19.41
C ILE A 54 -4.07 4.32 19.96
N ASP A 55 -4.23 4.34 21.29
CA ASP A 55 -5.53 4.20 21.94
C ASP A 55 -6.48 5.35 21.56
N GLN A 56 -5.96 6.57 21.46
CA GLN A 56 -6.74 7.73 21.03
C GLN A 56 -7.13 7.64 19.55
N GLY A 57 -6.20 7.22 18.69
CA GLY A 57 -6.49 6.94 17.27
C GLY A 57 -7.61 5.89 17.11
N ARG A 58 -7.56 4.81 17.90
CA ARG A 58 -8.60 3.77 17.93
C ARG A 58 -9.95 4.33 18.37
N LYS A 59 -10.00 5.18 19.40
CA LYS A 59 -11.26 5.81 19.85
C LYS A 59 -11.91 6.61 18.72
N TYR A 60 -11.14 7.47 18.04
CA TYR A 60 -11.66 8.24 16.92
C TYR A 60 -12.09 7.35 15.74
N PHE A 61 -11.36 6.27 15.46
CA PHE A 61 -11.77 5.28 14.46
C PHE A 61 -13.13 4.66 14.82
N THR A 62 -13.30 4.20 16.06
CA THR A 62 -14.56 3.60 16.52
C THR A 62 -15.71 4.60 16.45
N CYS A 63 -15.50 5.85 16.87
CA CYS A 63 -16.52 6.91 16.77
C CYS A 63 -16.95 7.15 15.31
N ALA A 64 -15.99 7.35 14.40
CA ALA A 64 -16.28 7.54 12.98
C ALA A 64 -17.00 6.33 12.38
N ARG A 65 -16.54 5.11 12.71
CA ARG A 65 -17.09 3.86 12.20
C ARG A 65 -18.51 3.58 12.68
N CYS A 66 -18.83 3.87 13.95
CA CYS A 66 -20.16 3.66 14.51
C CYS A 66 -21.18 4.68 13.99
N ALA A 67 -20.72 5.86 13.56
CA ALA A 67 -21.58 6.96 13.10
C ALA A 67 -21.84 6.96 11.59
N ILE A 68 -21.21 6.06 10.81
CA ILE A 68 -21.39 5.95 9.36
C ILE A 68 -21.95 4.59 8.96
N ASP A 69 -22.94 4.60 8.06
CA ASP A 69 -23.32 3.41 7.30
C ASP A 69 -22.40 3.30 6.07
N ILE A 70 -21.49 2.34 6.10
CA ILE A 70 -20.52 2.12 5.01
C ILE A 70 -21.21 1.55 3.77
N SER A 71 -22.35 0.87 3.93
CA SER A 71 -23.04 0.19 2.83
C SER A 71 -23.85 1.14 1.95
N ASP A 72 -24.19 2.32 2.47
CA ASP A 72 -25.01 3.31 1.79
C ASP A 72 -24.44 4.72 1.97
N CYS A 73 -23.31 4.99 1.30
CA CYS A 73 -22.76 6.34 1.25
C CYS A 73 -23.44 7.15 0.14
N GLY A 74 -24.20 8.18 0.53
CA GLY A 74 -24.91 9.08 -0.39
C GLY A 74 -24.21 10.41 -0.64
N THR A 75 -23.20 10.76 0.17
CA THR A 75 -22.48 12.04 0.06
C THR A 75 -20.98 11.85 -0.11
N ILE A 76 -20.32 12.81 -0.76
CA ILE A 76 -18.86 12.78 -0.95
C ILE A 76 -18.11 12.72 0.40
N PRO A 77 -18.50 13.49 1.45
CA PRO A 77 -17.84 13.39 2.75
C PRO A 77 -18.00 12.01 3.43
N GLN A 78 -19.13 11.33 3.25
CA GLN A 78 -19.31 9.95 3.73
C GLN A 78 -18.32 9.00 3.03
N LEU A 79 -18.24 9.08 1.70
CA LEU A 79 -17.30 8.27 0.93
C LEU A 79 -15.84 8.57 1.31
N GLN A 80 -15.48 9.85 1.48
CA GLN A 80 -14.17 10.25 1.99
C GLN A 80 -13.89 9.66 3.37
N THR A 81 -14.88 9.66 4.27
CA THR A 81 -14.77 9.04 5.60
C THR A 81 -14.42 7.56 5.47
N VAL A 82 -15.11 6.82 4.61
CA VAL A 82 -14.81 5.40 4.36
C VAL A 82 -13.38 5.21 3.85
N LEU A 83 -12.92 6.05 2.92
CA LEU A 83 -11.53 5.99 2.41
C LEU A 83 -10.49 6.25 3.51
N PHE A 84 -10.75 7.18 4.43
CA PHE A 84 -9.88 7.41 5.59
C PHE A 84 -9.91 6.23 6.58
N LEU A 85 -11.06 5.59 6.78
CA LEU A 85 -11.15 4.36 7.57
C LEU A 85 -10.35 3.21 6.93
N VAL A 86 -10.37 3.08 5.60
CA VAL A 86 -9.54 2.11 4.86
C VAL A 86 -8.06 2.39 5.07
N LEU A 87 -7.61 3.64 4.94
CA LEU A 87 -6.21 4.03 5.18
C LEU A 87 -5.78 3.74 6.62
N TYR A 88 -6.67 3.97 7.60
CA TYR A 88 -6.41 3.61 8.99
C TYR A 88 -6.24 2.09 9.14
N LEU A 89 -7.16 1.30 8.60
CA LEU A 89 -7.12 -0.16 8.64
C LEU A 89 -5.86 -0.73 7.97
N GLN A 90 -5.45 -0.16 6.83
CA GLN A 90 -4.19 -0.50 6.17
C GLN A 90 -3.00 -0.22 7.10
N SER A 91 -3.03 0.86 7.86
CA SER A 91 -1.95 1.21 8.78
C SER A 91 -1.92 0.32 10.02
N THR A 92 -3.07 -0.21 10.46
CA THR A 92 -3.17 -1.14 11.60
C THR A 92 -3.23 -2.61 11.19
N ALA A 93 -2.93 -2.96 9.94
CA ALA A 93 -2.97 -4.32 9.39
C ALA A 93 -4.36 -5.02 9.42
N GLY A 94 -5.46 -4.27 9.49
CA GLY A 94 -6.84 -4.77 9.40
C GLY A 94 -7.32 -4.92 7.95
N LEU A 95 -6.56 -5.65 7.13
CA LEU A 95 -6.64 -5.56 5.67
C LEU A 95 -7.90 -6.15 5.07
N ASP A 96 -8.40 -7.28 5.60
CA ASP A 96 -9.60 -7.94 5.08
C ASP A 96 -10.84 -7.06 5.30
N VAL A 97 -10.92 -6.43 6.48
CA VAL A 97 -11.96 -5.44 6.79
C VAL A 97 -11.80 -4.21 5.88
N GLY A 98 -10.57 -3.75 5.68
CA GLY A 98 -10.27 -2.64 4.77
C GLY A 98 -10.69 -2.95 3.33
N TYR A 99 -10.42 -4.16 2.85
CA TYR A 99 -10.82 -4.62 1.52
C TYR A 99 -12.34 -4.67 1.37
N SER A 100 -13.04 -5.16 2.39
CA SER A 100 -14.51 -5.14 2.42
C SER A 100 -15.06 -3.71 2.31
N TYR A 101 -14.41 -2.73 2.95
CA TYR A 101 -14.82 -1.33 2.85
C TYR A 101 -14.51 -0.72 1.48
N ILE A 102 -13.43 -1.15 0.81
CA ILE A 102 -13.14 -0.74 -0.57
C ILE A 102 -14.25 -1.21 -1.52
N ILE A 103 -14.74 -2.45 -1.37
CA ILE A 103 -15.87 -2.98 -2.16
C ILE A 103 -17.12 -2.10 -1.98
N LEU A 104 -17.48 -1.80 -0.73
CA LEU A 104 -18.65 -0.96 -0.44
C LEU A 104 -18.49 0.49 -0.92
N ALA A 105 -17.28 1.05 -0.79
CA ALA A 105 -16.95 2.36 -1.32
C ALA A 105 -17.07 2.41 -2.85
N GLN A 106 -16.60 1.37 -3.54
CA GLN A 106 -16.73 1.26 -5.00
C GLN A 106 -18.20 1.23 -5.43
N GLN A 107 -19.04 0.43 -4.75
CA GLN A 107 -20.48 0.37 -5.02
C GLN A 107 -21.16 1.73 -4.81
N SER A 108 -20.82 2.42 -3.72
CA SER A 108 -21.36 3.75 -3.44
C SER A 108 -20.91 4.79 -4.48
N ALA A 109 -19.63 4.78 -4.85
CA ALA A 109 -19.08 5.67 -5.88
C ALA A 109 -19.79 5.50 -7.23
N PHE A 110 -20.11 4.25 -7.61
CA PHE A 110 -20.89 3.97 -8.81
C PHE A 110 -22.32 4.51 -8.74
N ARG A 111 -23.03 4.31 -7.63
CA ARG A 111 -24.40 4.85 -7.44
C ARG A 111 -24.42 6.37 -7.51
N MET A 112 -23.38 7.01 -7.00
CA MET A 112 -23.23 8.47 -7.01
C MET A 112 -22.77 9.04 -8.37
N GLY A 113 -22.40 8.20 -9.35
CA GLY A 113 -21.85 8.67 -10.63
C GLY A 113 -20.54 9.44 -10.48
N LEU A 114 -19.65 9.01 -9.57
CA LEU A 114 -18.35 9.66 -9.36
C LEU A 114 -17.30 9.08 -10.33
N HIS A 115 -16.74 9.93 -11.20
CA HIS A 115 -15.99 9.49 -12.38
C HIS A 115 -14.54 9.99 -12.51
N LEU A 116 -13.98 10.71 -11.53
CA LEU A 116 -12.63 11.27 -11.66
C LEU A 116 -11.72 10.87 -10.50
N LYS A 117 -11.44 11.77 -9.56
CA LYS A 117 -10.36 11.58 -8.58
C LYS A 117 -10.64 10.49 -7.54
N ILE A 118 -11.87 10.44 -7.04
CA ILE A 118 -12.28 9.46 -6.02
C ILE A 118 -12.28 8.05 -6.62
N PHE A 119 -12.77 7.91 -7.85
CA PHE A 119 -12.77 6.65 -8.58
C PHE A 119 -11.35 6.09 -8.72
N TRP A 120 -10.40 6.87 -9.26
CA TRP A 120 -9.01 6.44 -9.40
C TRP A 120 -8.33 6.15 -8.06
N THR A 121 -8.74 6.84 -6.98
CA THR A 121 -8.26 6.52 -5.63
C THR A 121 -8.76 5.16 -5.16
N ILE A 122 -10.03 4.82 -5.41
CA ILE A 122 -10.59 3.51 -5.07
C ILE A 122 -9.92 2.41 -5.91
N GLN A 123 -9.78 2.61 -7.23
CA GLN A 123 -9.10 1.65 -8.12
C GLN A 123 -7.66 1.38 -7.67
N LYS A 124 -6.95 2.44 -7.27
CA LYS A 124 -5.61 2.31 -6.72
C LYS A 124 -5.57 1.44 -5.46
N MET A 125 -6.51 1.66 -4.54
CA MET A 125 -6.61 0.89 -3.30
C MET A 125 -6.99 -0.57 -3.57
N ASP A 126 -7.93 -0.80 -4.50
CA ASP A 126 -8.33 -2.13 -4.95
C ASP A 126 -7.14 -2.92 -5.47
N ILE A 127 -6.49 -2.44 -6.56
CA ILE A 127 -5.35 -3.13 -7.18
C ILE A 127 -4.23 -3.39 -6.17
N SER A 128 -3.90 -2.40 -5.33
CA SER A 128 -2.86 -2.55 -4.31
C SER A 128 -3.21 -3.61 -3.27
N MET A 129 -4.46 -3.66 -2.80
CA MET A 129 -4.91 -4.63 -1.79
C MET A 129 -5.05 -6.03 -2.39
N SER A 130 -5.61 -6.16 -3.59
CA SER A 130 -5.67 -7.41 -4.34
C SER A 130 -4.28 -8.00 -4.56
N ALA A 131 -3.29 -7.17 -4.91
CA ALA A 131 -1.91 -7.61 -5.08
C ALA A 131 -1.32 -8.25 -3.82
N ILE A 132 -1.63 -7.68 -2.65
CA ILE A 132 -1.00 -8.11 -1.40
C ILE A 132 -1.76 -9.26 -0.74
N LEU A 133 -3.10 -9.26 -0.82
CA LEU A 133 -3.94 -10.32 -0.26
C LEU A 133 -4.11 -11.51 -1.20
N GLY A 134 -3.80 -11.36 -2.50
CA GLY A 134 -4.06 -12.38 -3.52
C GLY A 134 -5.55 -12.52 -3.84
N TYR A 135 -6.33 -11.47 -3.61
CA TYR A 135 -7.76 -11.44 -3.91
C TYR A 135 -8.03 -11.05 -5.37
N PRO A 136 -9.13 -11.51 -5.98
CA PRO A 136 -9.56 -10.99 -7.27
C PRO A 136 -9.91 -9.51 -7.15
N LYS A 137 -9.50 -8.70 -8.13
CA LYS A 137 -9.84 -7.26 -8.21
C LYS A 137 -11.35 -7.07 -8.34
N ILE A 138 -11.84 -5.92 -7.88
CA ILE A 138 -13.26 -5.57 -7.97
C ILE A 138 -13.67 -5.33 -9.42
N LEU A 139 -12.82 -4.64 -10.19
CA LEU A 139 -13.04 -4.36 -11.61
C LEU A 139 -11.85 -4.82 -12.44
N ASP A 140 -12.12 -5.17 -13.70
CA ASP A 140 -11.06 -5.26 -14.70
C ASP A 140 -10.82 -3.89 -15.32
N LEU A 141 -9.56 -3.50 -15.43
CA LEU A 141 -9.18 -2.19 -15.97
C LEU A 141 -9.63 -2.01 -17.42
N ASP A 142 -9.72 -3.11 -18.19
CA ASP A 142 -10.17 -3.09 -19.59
C ASP A 142 -11.65 -2.65 -19.73
N THR A 143 -12.43 -2.69 -18.65
CA THR A 143 -13.84 -2.26 -18.63
C THR A 143 -14.03 -0.80 -18.23
N ILE A 144 -12.95 -0.10 -17.88
CA ILE A 144 -12.99 1.27 -17.40
C ILE A 144 -12.74 2.21 -18.58
N ASP A 145 -13.72 3.09 -18.86
CA ASP A 145 -13.69 4.09 -19.93
C ASP A 145 -13.25 5.48 -19.46
N GLN A 146 -12.91 5.64 -18.18
CA GLN A 146 -12.53 6.92 -17.58
C GLN A 146 -11.07 7.25 -17.85
N GLU A 147 -10.79 8.52 -18.17
CA GLU A 147 -9.43 9.04 -18.27
C GLU A 147 -8.84 9.40 -16.90
N MET A 148 -7.51 9.37 -16.77
CA MET A 148 -6.84 9.81 -15.54
C MET A 148 -7.08 11.31 -15.29
N PRO A 149 -7.14 11.77 -14.02
CA PRO A 149 -7.42 13.16 -13.72
C PRO A 149 -6.30 14.08 -14.22
N THR A 150 -6.66 15.24 -14.77
CA THR A 150 -5.69 16.25 -15.19
C THR A 150 -4.84 16.77 -14.02
N GLU A 151 -3.56 17.02 -14.26
CA GLU A 151 -2.56 17.42 -13.25
C GLU A 151 -2.62 18.92 -12.88
N VAL A 152 -3.81 19.51 -12.97
CA VAL A 152 -4.09 20.93 -12.77
C VAL A 152 -4.92 21.12 -11.50
N PHE A 153 -4.74 22.24 -10.79
CA PHE A 153 -5.56 22.55 -9.61
C PHE A 153 -7.04 22.70 -9.97
N ASP A 154 -7.93 22.26 -9.08
CA ASP A 154 -9.39 22.35 -9.29
C ASP A 154 -9.87 23.79 -9.52
N VAL A 155 -9.19 24.77 -8.89
CA VAL A 155 -9.47 26.21 -9.06
C VAL A 155 -9.26 26.69 -10.51
N ASN A 156 -8.47 25.96 -11.29
CA ASN A 156 -8.14 26.30 -12.67
C ASN A 156 -8.98 25.50 -13.70
N ILE A 157 -9.93 24.66 -13.24
CA ILE A 157 -10.83 23.88 -14.10
C ILE A 157 -12.17 24.63 -14.17
N THR A 158 -12.51 25.16 -15.35
CA THR A 158 -13.78 25.85 -15.63
C THR A 158 -14.75 24.95 -16.41
N GLU A 159 -16.06 25.16 -16.26
CA GLU A 159 -17.14 24.38 -16.95
C GLU A 159 -17.01 24.39 -18.49
N SER A 160 -16.33 25.37 -19.06
CA SER A 160 -16.10 25.55 -20.50
C SER A 160 -14.80 24.92 -21.03
N GLY A 161 -14.12 24.10 -20.23
CA GLY A 161 -12.78 23.58 -20.55
C GLY A 161 -11.64 24.50 -20.10
N GLU A 162 -10.41 23.99 -20.16
CA GLU A 162 -9.19 24.65 -19.69
C GLU A 162 -9.09 26.08 -20.25
N ASN A 163 -9.25 27.08 -19.37
CA ASN A 163 -8.98 28.46 -19.76
C ASN A 163 -7.53 28.58 -20.21
N GLY A 164 -7.32 29.18 -21.37
CA GLY A 164 -6.02 29.62 -21.91
C GLY A 164 -5.37 30.74 -21.08
N TYR A 165 -5.30 30.59 -19.77
CA TYR A 165 -4.47 31.42 -18.91
C TYR A 165 -2.99 31.10 -19.15
N PRO A 166 -2.08 32.08 -19.15
CA PRO A 166 -0.74 31.88 -19.71
C PRO A 166 0.18 30.93 -18.93
N VAL A 167 -0.21 30.45 -17.75
CA VAL A 167 0.54 29.44 -16.99
C VAL A 167 -0.42 28.66 -16.09
N ALA A 168 -0.98 27.55 -16.58
CA ALA A 168 -1.65 26.58 -15.70
C ALA A 168 -0.61 26.09 -14.68
N LYS A 169 -0.74 26.51 -13.41
CA LYS A 169 0.17 26.07 -12.35
C LYS A 169 -0.12 24.60 -12.08
N TRP A 170 0.80 23.73 -12.46
CA TRP A 170 0.68 22.30 -12.22
C TRP A 170 0.69 21.96 -10.72
N SER A 171 -0.13 20.99 -10.33
CA SER A 171 -0.13 20.50 -8.95
C SER A 171 0.87 19.36 -8.80
N SER A 172 1.99 19.61 -8.11
CA SER A 172 3.01 18.58 -7.83
C SER A 172 2.44 17.35 -7.09
N LEU A 173 1.39 17.54 -6.29
CA LEU A 173 0.68 16.44 -5.61
C LEU A 173 -0.14 15.58 -6.58
N LEU A 174 -0.83 16.20 -7.55
CA LEU A 174 -1.58 15.47 -8.57
C LEU A 174 -0.62 14.76 -9.53
N GLN A 175 0.49 15.40 -9.91
CA GLN A 175 1.57 14.76 -10.68
C GLN A 175 2.09 13.51 -9.97
N ALA A 176 2.40 13.61 -8.66
CA ALA A 176 2.85 12.47 -7.88
C ALA A 176 1.77 11.38 -7.76
N SER A 177 0.50 11.77 -7.61
CA SER A 177 -0.62 10.83 -7.54
C SER A 177 -0.81 10.07 -8.85
N ASN A 178 -0.79 10.76 -9.99
CA ASN A 178 -0.91 10.17 -11.33
C ASN A 178 0.30 9.30 -11.65
N ALA A 179 1.51 9.75 -11.32
CA ALA A 179 2.70 8.94 -11.48
C ALA A 179 2.61 7.64 -10.65
N HIS A 180 2.10 7.72 -9.42
CA HIS A 180 1.83 6.54 -8.61
C HIS A 180 0.74 5.66 -9.26
N MET A 181 -0.36 6.24 -9.77
CA MET A 181 -1.40 5.48 -10.45
C MET A 181 -0.85 4.72 -11.66
N ARG A 182 -0.04 5.36 -12.52
CA ARG A 182 0.62 4.71 -13.67
C ARG A 182 1.44 3.48 -13.25
N LEU A 183 2.11 3.55 -12.10
CA LEU A 183 2.84 2.41 -11.56
C LEU A 183 1.92 1.29 -11.05
N ILE A 184 0.78 1.64 -10.46
CA ILE A 184 -0.25 0.68 -10.04
C ILE A 184 -0.92 0.01 -11.26
N LEU A 185 -1.05 0.69 -12.39
CA LEU A 185 -1.50 0.07 -13.64
C LEU A 185 -0.48 -0.96 -14.16
N ILE A 186 0.82 -0.72 -13.99
CA ILE A 186 1.84 -1.74 -14.29
C ILE A 186 1.73 -2.92 -13.32
N LEU A 187 1.47 -2.67 -12.02
CA LEU A 187 1.22 -3.72 -11.05
C LEU A 187 -0.02 -4.56 -11.43
N ASP A 188 -1.07 -3.93 -11.95
CA ASP A 188 -2.25 -4.63 -12.45
C ASP A 188 -1.90 -5.63 -13.56
N LYS A 189 -1.08 -5.20 -14.52
CA LYS A 189 -0.54 -6.05 -15.59
C LYS A 189 0.27 -7.22 -15.02
N VAL A 190 1.09 -6.99 -13.99
CA VAL A 190 1.80 -8.05 -13.27
C VAL A 190 0.80 -9.06 -12.69
N ILE A 191 -0.22 -8.62 -11.95
CA ILE A 191 -1.22 -9.52 -11.36
C ILE A 191 -1.93 -10.33 -12.45
N LYS A 192 -2.38 -9.66 -13.51
CA LYS A 192 -3.16 -10.26 -14.62
C LYS A 192 -2.39 -11.37 -15.32
N TYR A 193 -1.12 -11.14 -15.67
CA TYR A 193 -0.36 -12.06 -16.52
C TYR A 193 0.58 -12.98 -15.76
N ILE A 194 1.11 -12.56 -14.61
CA ILE A 194 2.06 -13.36 -13.81
C ILE A 194 1.31 -14.22 -12.77
N TYR A 195 0.19 -13.71 -12.25
CA TYR A 195 -0.63 -14.38 -11.22
C TYR A 195 -2.09 -14.61 -11.66
N PRO A 196 -2.35 -15.31 -12.79
CA PRO A 196 -3.72 -15.50 -13.26
C PRO A 196 -4.57 -16.35 -12.29
N ASN A 197 -5.78 -15.89 -11.98
CA ASN A 197 -6.74 -16.50 -11.05
C ASN A 197 -7.30 -17.87 -11.51
N ASN A 198 -7.12 -18.26 -12.78
CA ASN A 198 -7.72 -19.47 -13.38
C ASN A 198 -7.07 -20.80 -12.97
N ARG A 199 -6.47 -20.90 -11.78
CA ARG A 199 -5.72 -22.10 -11.33
C ARG A 199 -6.55 -23.11 -10.55
N VAL A 200 -7.81 -22.80 -10.27
CA VAL A 200 -8.71 -23.63 -9.45
C VAL A 200 -9.15 -24.94 -10.16
N GLY A 201 -8.76 -25.16 -11.41
CA GLY A 201 -9.11 -26.37 -12.18
C GLY A 201 -7.99 -27.37 -12.46
N ARG A 202 -6.72 -27.10 -12.11
CA ARG A 202 -5.62 -28.04 -12.39
C ARG A 202 -5.39 -28.97 -11.22
N SER A 203 -5.45 -30.28 -11.47
CA SER A 203 -5.22 -31.29 -10.46
C SER A 203 -3.81 -31.12 -9.84
N VAL A 204 -3.70 -31.44 -8.55
CA VAL A 204 -2.47 -31.33 -7.74
C VAL A 204 -1.28 -32.08 -8.38
N ASN A 205 -1.55 -33.07 -9.24
CA ASN A 205 -0.55 -33.87 -9.92
C ASN A 205 0.00 -33.24 -11.22
N GLU A 206 -0.74 -32.35 -11.89
CA GLU A 206 -0.25 -31.63 -13.09
C GLU A 206 0.55 -30.36 -12.74
N ALA A 207 0.27 -29.76 -11.58
CA ALA A 207 0.93 -28.55 -11.10
C ALA A 207 2.39 -28.78 -10.68
N LEU A 208 2.79 -30.03 -10.44
CA LEU A 208 4.16 -30.40 -10.09
C LEU A 208 5.05 -30.70 -11.31
N ASP A 209 4.45 -31.07 -12.45
CA ASP A 209 5.18 -31.54 -13.64
C ASP A 209 5.24 -30.50 -14.78
N THR A 210 4.33 -29.52 -14.78
CA THR A 210 4.48 -28.30 -15.59
C THR A 210 4.92 -27.17 -14.69
N GLY A 211 6.25 -27.07 -14.50
CA GLY A 211 6.89 -25.89 -13.93
C GLY A 211 6.23 -24.64 -14.49
N HIS A 212 5.86 -23.73 -13.61
CA HIS A 212 5.20 -22.47 -13.91
C HIS A 212 6.00 -21.68 -14.97
N ILE A 213 5.74 -21.93 -16.26
CA ILE A 213 6.38 -21.20 -17.36
C ILE A 213 5.63 -19.89 -17.50
N VAL A 214 6.07 -18.91 -16.72
CA VAL A 214 5.78 -17.50 -17.03
C VAL A 214 6.42 -17.20 -18.38
N ASP A 215 5.65 -16.63 -19.30
CA ASP A 215 6.20 -16.21 -20.59
C ASP A 215 7.20 -15.07 -20.39
N HIS A 216 8.48 -15.34 -20.71
CA HIS A 216 9.55 -14.35 -20.64
C HIS A 216 9.32 -13.14 -21.57
N ALA A 217 8.51 -13.29 -22.63
CA ALA A 217 8.12 -12.16 -23.47
C ALA A 217 7.29 -11.13 -22.69
N ILE A 218 6.34 -11.60 -21.88
CA ILE A 218 5.50 -10.76 -21.01
C ILE A 218 6.35 -10.09 -19.93
N VAL A 219 7.29 -10.83 -19.31
CA VAL A 219 8.20 -10.27 -18.30
C VAL A 219 8.98 -9.09 -18.88
N ARG A 220 9.57 -9.27 -20.06
CA ARG A 220 10.32 -8.22 -20.76
C ARG A 220 9.45 -7.03 -21.16
N GLU A 221 8.19 -7.27 -21.53
CA GLU A 221 7.24 -6.20 -21.81
C GLU A 221 6.99 -5.32 -20.56
N ILE A 222 6.74 -5.96 -19.41
CA ILE A 222 6.55 -5.26 -18.13
C ILE A 222 7.82 -4.54 -17.68
N GLU A 223 9.00 -5.14 -17.89
CA GLU A 223 10.29 -4.47 -17.65
C GLU A 223 10.43 -3.18 -18.45
N ASN A 224 10.05 -3.19 -19.73
CA ASN A 224 10.08 -2.00 -20.57
C ASN A 224 9.11 -0.93 -20.05
N ASP A 225 7.91 -1.31 -19.61
CA ASP A 225 6.95 -0.38 -19.03
C ASP A 225 7.49 0.27 -17.74
N LEU A 226 8.13 -0.52 -16.87
CA LEU A 226 8.81 -0.01 -15.67
C LEU A 226 9.97 0.93 -16.02
N GLN A 227 10.78 0.61 -17.02
CA GLN A 227 11.89 1.46 -17.47
C GLN A 227 11.39 2.81 -18.02
N ARG A 228 10.34 2.81 -18.84
CA ARG A 228 9.69 4.03 -19.35
C ARG A 228 9.18 4.89 -18.20
N TRP A 229 8.51 4.29 -17.22
CA TRP A 229 8.01 5.01 -16.05
C TRP A 229 9.14 5.66 -15.23
N ARG A 230 10.29 4.99 -15.11
CA ARG A 230 11.45 5.47 -14.33
C ARG A 230 12.09 6.73 -14.93
N GLN A 231 12.05 6.91 -16.25
CA GLN A 231 12.71 8.02 -16.94
C GLN A 231 12.06 9.40 -16.68
N GLY A 232 10.86 9.44 -16.10
CA GLY A 232 10.10 10.69 -15.91
C GLY A 232 9.70 11.05 -14.47
N THR A 233 10.14 10.32 -13.44
CA THR A 233 9.47 10.37 -12.12
C THR A 233 10.42 10.55 -10.92
N GLN A 234 9.93 11.22 -9.86
CA GLN A 234 10.65 11.52 -8.61
C GLN A 234 11.01 10.27 -7.78
N GLN A 235 12.15 10.34 -7.09
CA GLN A 235 12.70 9.33 -6.16
C GLN A 235 11.72 8.88 -5.04
N LEU A 236 10.69 9.67 -4.73
CA LEU A 236 9.74 9.42 -3.64
C LEU A 236 8.92 8.13 -3.83
N LEU A 237 8.74 7.67 -5.07
CA LEU A 237 7.97 6.46 -5.41
C LEU A 237 8.87 5.22 -5.59
N SER A 238 10.15 5.31 -5.24
CA SER A 238 11.13 4.22 -5.37
C SER A 238 10.72 2.93 -4.66
N LEU A 239 10.09 3.03 -3.48
CA LEU A 239 9.64 1.84 -2.74
C LEU A 239 8.47 1.13 -3.43
N VAL A 240 7.52 1.87 -4.00
CA VAL A 240 6.42 1.28 -4.77
C VAL A 240 6.97 0.67 -6.06
N TYR A 241 7.93 1.32 -6.71
CA TYR A 241 8.58 0.78 -7.90
C TYR A 241 9.27 -0.56 -7.62
N ALA A 242 10.03 -0.62 -6.52
CA ALA A 242 10.65 -1.85 -6.06
C ALA A 242 9.62 -2.93 -5.71
N HIS A 243 8.45 -2.55 -5.19
CA HIS A 243 7.36 -3.50 -4.93
C HIS A 243 6.84 -4.14 -6.22
N VAL A 244 6.61 -3.37 -7.28
CA VAL A 244 6.16 -3.92 -8.58
C VAL A 244 7.20 -4.87 -9.15
N GLN A 245 8.49 -4.51 -9.10
CA GLN A 245 9.58 -5.41 -9.51
C GLN A 245 9.62 -6.67 -8.65
N MET A 246 9.41 -6.54 -7.34
CA MET A 246 9.39 -7.69 -6.42
C MET A 246 8.24 -8.64 -6.81
N MET A 247 7.05 -8.12 -7.09
CA MET A 247 5.92 -8.93 -7.57
C MET A 247 6.18 -9.59 -8.92
N LEU A 248 6.84 -8.88 -9.86
CA LEU A 248 7.18 -9.41 -11.18
C LEU A 248 8.13 -10.61 -11.10
N TYR A 249 9.21 -10.50 -10.32
CA TYR A 249 10.25 -11.54 -10.30
C TYR A 249 10.06 -12.62 -9.23
N ARG A 250 9.19 -12.42 -8.24
CA ARG A 250 8.94 -13.39 -7.15
C ARG A 250 8.62 -14.82 -7.62
N PRO A 251 7.88 -15.08 -8.71
CA PRO A 251 7.63 -16.45 -9.15
C PRO A 251 8.89 -17.21 -9.57
N PHE A 252 9.97 -16.47 -9.88
CA PHE A 252 11.24 -17.05 -10.27
C PHE A 252 12.16 -17.38 -9.07
N LEU A 253 11.71 -17.14 -7.83
CA LEU A 253 12.50 -17.35 -6.62
C LEU A 253 13.10 -18.76 -6.51
N SER A 254 12.37 -19.79 -6.93
CA SER A 254 12.82 -21.20 -6.88
C SER A 254 13.71 -21.63 -8.05
N TYR A 255 14.00 -20.75 -9.01
CA TYR A 255 14.84 -21.06 -10.17
C TYR A 255 16.29 -20.64 -9.94
N ILE A 256 16.99 -21.35 -9.05
CA ILE A 256 18.39 -21.08 -8.65
C ILE A 256 19.39 -21.59 -9.71
N SER A 257 18.92 -22.30 -10.73
CA SER A 257 19.70 -22.68 -11.89
C SER A 257 18.81 -22.81 -13.14
N GLY A 258 19.40 -22.74 -14.32
CA GLY A 258 18.70 -22.87 -15.60
C GLY A 258 18.28 -21.54 -16.23
N ASN A 259 17.40 -21.62 -17.24
CA ASN A 259 17.08 -20.50 -18.15
C ASN A 259 16.42 -19.29 -17.46
N ALA A 260 15.76 -19.50 -16.32
CA ALA A 260 15.11 -18.45 -15.53
C ALA A 260 16.00 -17.85 -14.43
N PHE A 261 17.27 -18.27 -14.32
CA PHE A 261 18.19 -17.79 -13.30
C PHE A 261 18.42 -16.27 -13.36
N ALA A 262 18.41 -15.68 -14.56
CA ALA A 262 18.52 -14.22 -14.72
C ALA A 262 17.39 -13.47 -13.98
N CYS A 263 16.16 -13.97 -14.05
CA CYS A 263 15.02 -13.40 -13.33
C CYS A 263 15.13 -13.62 -11.81
N ALA A 264 15.62 -14.77 -11.36
CA ALA A 264 15.89 -15.03 -9.95
C ALA A 264 16.99 -14.10 -9.39
N SER A 265 18.04 -13.84 -10.19
CA SER A 265 19.11 -12.90 -9.86
C SER A 265 18.60 -11.45 -9.83
N ALA A 266 17.75 -11.07 -10.78
CA ALA A 266 17.07 -9.78 -10.75
C ALA A 266 16.20 -9.63 -9.48
N TYR A 267 15.46 -10.66 -9.08
CA TYR A 267 14.69 -10.68 -7.83
C TYR A 267 15.59 -10.45 -6.61
N PHE A 268 16.71 -11.15 -6.54
CA PHE A 268 17.71 -10.98 -5.48
C PHE A 268 18.19 -9.53 -5.39
N GLY A 269 18.57 -8.93 -6.53
CA GLY A 269 18.98 -7.52 -6.59
C GLY A 269 17.88 -6.54 -6.16
N VAL A 270 16.62 -6.82 -6.51
CA VAL A 270 15.46 -6.04 -6.07
C VAL A 270 15.29 -6.12 -4.54
N CYS A 271 15.43 -7.31 -3.95
CA CYS A 271 15.35 -7.47 -2.49
C CYS A 271 16.46 -6.65 -1.78
N GLN A 272 17.69 -6.66 -2.29
CA GLN A 272 18.77 -5.82 -1.74
C GLN A 272 18.44 -4.32 -1.87
N ASN A 273 17.90 -3.92 -3.02
CA ASN A 273 17.50 -2.54 -3.28
C ASN A 273 16.39 -2.05 -2.34
N VAL A 274 15.41 -2.90 -2.02
CA VAL A 274 14.35 -2.59 -1.04
C VAL A 274 14.95 -2.23 0.33
N ILE A 275 15.90 -3.04 0.83
CA ILE A 275 16.55 -2.79 2.12
C ILE A 275 17.30 -1.46 2.10
N ARG A 276 18.03 -1.17 1.01
CA ARG A 276 18.73 0.10 0.82
C ARG A 276 17.78 1.30 0.80
N ILE A 277 16.68 1.23 0.03
CA ILE A 277 15.66 2.30 -0.03
C ILE A 277 15.08 2.56 1.36
N VAL A 278 14.70 1.50 2.10
CA VAL A 278 14.14 1.65 3.44
C VAL A 278 15.13 2.31 4.39
N LYS A 279 16.41 1.94 4.32
CA LYS A 279 17.47 2.57 5.11
C LYS A 279 17.61 4.06 4.78
N GLU A 280 17.70 4.42 3.50
CA GLU A 280 17.79 5.82 3.07
C GLU A 280 16.57 6.65 3.53
N LEU A 281 15.37 6.05 3.50
CA LEU A 281 14.16 6.68 4.01
C LEU A 281 14.21 6.90 5.53
N GLN A 282 14.77 5.95 6.30
CA GLN A 282 14.97 6.09 7.75
C GLN A 282 15.99 7.17 8.10
N GLU A 283 17.10 7.22 7.37
CA GLU A 283 18.18 8.22 7.56
C GLU A 283 17.69 9.64 7.27
N ARG A 284 16.85 9.81 6.24
CA ARG A 284 16.24 11.11 5.90
C ARG A 284 15.21 11.60 6.91
N GLY A 285 14.91 10.83 7.95
CA GLY A 285 13.89 11.19 8.95
C GLY A 285 12.49 11.28 8.36
N LEU A 286 12.29 10.80 7.13
CA LEU A 286 10.94 10.59 6.61
C LEU A 286 10.36 9.50 7.49
N ALA A 287 9.35 9.86 8.27
CA ALA A 287 8.63 8.91 9.11
C ALA A 287 8.11 7.78 8.21
N ILE A 288 8.90 6.72 8.09
CA ILE A 288 8.41 5.38 7.89
C ILE A 288 7.74 5.05 9.22
N GLY A 289 6.62 5.74 9.50
CA GLY A 289 5.62 5.25 10.41
C GLY A 289 5.35 3.79 10.04
N PRO A 290 4.87 2.98 10.96
CA PRO A 290 4.69 1.55 10.74
C PRO A 290 3.54 1.30 9.75
N ARG A 291 3.72 1.73 8.50
CA ARG A 291 2.85 1.48 7.37
C ARG A 291 3.06 0.02 7.06
N TRP A 292 2.02 -0.75 7.28
CA TRP A 292 2.02 -2.18 6.99
C TRP A 292 2.60 -2.50 5.61
N PHE A 293 2.36 -1.67 4.58
CA PHE A 293 2.97 -1.82 3.26
C PHE A 293 4.51 -1.88 3.29
N THR A 294 5.17 -0.95 3.97
CA THR A 294 6.63 -0.95 4.09
C THR A 294 7.11 -2.15 4.90
N ILE A 295 6.41 -2.50 5.98
CA ILE A 295 6.72 -3.68 6.80
C ILE A 295 6.66 -4.93 5.94
N ASN A 296 5.55 -5.15 5.24
CA ASN A 296 5.28 -6.29 4.37
C ASN A 296 6.37 -6.46 3.31
N ILE A 297 6.69 -5.39 2.56
CA ILE A 297 7.72 -5.43 1.52
C ILE A 297 9.10 -5.73 2.10
N THR A 298 9.48 -5.09 3.22
CA THR A 298 10.78 -5.36 3.86
C THR A 298 10.87 -6.78 4.40
N SER A 299 9.79 -7.32 4.96
CA SER A 299 9.74 -8.69 5.44
C SER A 299 9.89 -9.69 4.29
N PHE A 300 9.16 -9.52 3.20
CA PHE A 300 9.30 -10.37 2.00
C PHE A 300 10.69 -10.30 1.39
N ALA A 301 11.25 -9.08 1.23
CA ALA A 301 12.61 -8.91 0.73
C ALA A 301 13.62 -9.64 1.62
N THR A 302 13.47 -9.52 2.94
CA THR A 302 14.41 -10.16 3.87
C THR A 302 14.29 -11.68 3.89
N LEU A 303 13.07 -12.22 3.94
CA LEU A 303 12.83 -13.66 3.87
C LEU A 303 13.37 -14.26 2.57
N SER A 304 13.22 -13.54 1.45
CA SER A 304 13.76 -13.96 0.15
C SER A 304 15.29 -13.99 0.15
N LEU A 305 15.94 -12.98 0.73
CA LEU A 305 17.41 -12.97 0.88
C LEU A 305 17.91 -14.12 1.76
N VAL A 306 17.20 -14.44 2.85
CA VAL A 306 17.51 -15.60 3.71
C VAL A 306 17.38 -16.89 2.91
N TYR A 307 16.29 -17.05 2.15
CA TYR A 307 16.07 -18.22 1.30
C TYR A 307 17.21 -18.43 0.29
N PHE A 308 17.60 -17.39 -0.44
CA PHE A 308 18.73 -17.46 -1.38
C PHE A 308 20.04 -17.84 -0.67
N ASN A 309 20.32 -17.29 0.51
CA ASN A 309 21.50 -17.63 1.29
C ASN A 309 21.49 -19.10 1.73
N CYS A 310 20.36 -19.62 2.22
CA CYS A 310 20.21 -21.02 2.61
C CYS A 310 20.39 -21.98 1.43
N GLN A 311 19.89 -21.63 0.25
CA GLN A 311 20.09 -22.46 -0.92
C GLN A 311 21.52 -22.42 -1.44
N ARG A 312 22.19 -21.27 -1.37
CA ARG A 312 23.60 -21.15 -1.70
C ARG A 312 24.46 -22.06 -0.81
N THR A 313 24.17 -22.15 0.48
CA THR A 313 24.90 -23.06 1.40
C THR A 313 24.65 -24.53 1.10
N ASN A 314 23.52 -24.87 0.47
CA ASN A 314 23.18 -26.24 0.09
C ASN A 314 23.73 -26.63 -1.31
N LEU A 315 24.18 -25.66 -2.12
CA LEU A 315 24.75 -25.89 -3.45
C LEU A 315 26.27 -26.06 -3.35
N SER A 316 26.79 -27.19 -3.83
CA SER A 316 28.24 -27.49 -3.86
C SER A 316 29.06 -26.65 -4.87
N ARG A 317 28.42 -25.73 -5.60
CA ARG A 317 29.05 -24.83 -6.58
C ARG A 317 28.96 -23.38 -6.09
N PRO A 318 30.02 -22.56 -6.27
CA PRO A 318 29.94 -21.13 -5.98
C PRO A 318 28.90 -20.49 -6.91
N SER A 319 27.73 -20.13 -6.38
CA SER A 319 26.74 -19.33 -7.11
C SER A 319 27.30 -17.91 -7.35
N ASP A 320 27.10 -17.36 -8.56
CA ASP A 320 27.47 -15.98 -8.93
C ASP A 320 26.68 -14.88 -8.17
N LEU A 321 25.75 -15.30 -7.31
CA LEU A 321 25.00 -14.43 -6.40
C LEU A 321 25.89 -14.07 -5.20
N HIS A 322 26.52 -12.90 -5.27
CA HIS A 322 27.28 -12.34 -4.17
C HIS A 322 26.38 -11.46 -3.28
N PRO A 323 25.97 -11.92 -2.08
CA PRO A 323 25.30 -11.04 -1.14
C PRO A 323 26.27 -9.96 -0.68
N ASP A 324 25.83 -8.72 -0.76
CA ASP A 324 26.50 -7.61 -0.10
C ASP A 324 26.43 -7.85 1.43
N PRO A 325 27.58 -8.05 2.11
CA PRO A 325 27.60 -8.31 3.55
C PRO A 325 27.00 -7.15 4.36
N GLN A 326 27.07 -5.92 3.83
CA GLN A 326 26.44 -4.76 4.45
C GLN A 326 24.92 -4.86 4.39
N VAL A 327 24.35 -5.29 3.26
CA VAL A 327 22.91 -5.52 3.13
C VAL A 327 22.43 -6.63 4.06
N GLY A 328 23.22 -7.69 4.26
CA GLY A 328 22.88 -8.78 5.18
C GLY A 328 22.78 -8.32 6.65
N HIS A 329 23.76 -7.53 7.11
CA HIS A 329 23.73 -6.97 8.47
C HIS A 329 22.62 -5.92 8.65
N GLU A 330 22.33 -5.13 7.62
CA GLU A 330 21.23 -4.18 7.69
C GLU A 330 19.86 -4.88 7.63
N ALA A 331 19.74 -5.98 6.89
CA ALA A 331 18.53 -6.80 6.87
C ALA A 331 18.22 -7.38 8.26
N THR A 332 19.20 -7.86 9.02
CA THR A 332 18.97 -8.36 10.39
C THR A 332 18.55 -7.26 11.36
N LYS A 333 19.10 -6.05 11.23
CA LYS A 333 18.64 -4.87 12.00
C LYS A 333 17.21 -4.49 11.65
N VAL A 334 16.87 -4.48 10.35
CA VAL A 334 15.52 -4.20 9.87
C VAL A 334 14.55 -5.25 10.41
N ILE A 335 14.89 -6.55 10.37
CA ILE A 335 14.08 -7.62 10.99
C ILE A 335 13.88 -7.37 12.48
N ALA A 336 14.95 -7.09 13.23
CA ALA A 336 14.85 -6.89 14.68
C ALA A 336 13.96 -5.68 15.03
N GLN A 337 14.08 -4.59 14.26
CA GLN A 337 13.21 -3.43 14.40
C GLN A 337 11.75 -3.78 14.06
N ARG A 338 11.51 -4.50 12.96
CA ARG A 338 10.17 -4.89 12.53
C ARG A 338 9.53 -5.93 13.42
N LYS A 339 10.28 -6.83 14.04
CA LYS A 339 9.79 -7.74 15.08
C LYS A 339 9.28 -6.95 16.29
N ARG A 340 9.99 -5.90 16.72
CA ARG A 340 9.49 -4.98 17.76
C ARG A 340 8.20 -4.28 17.32
N ASP A 341 8.16 -3.76 16.09
CA ASP A 341 6.97 -3.12 15.54
C ASP A 341 5.79 -4.11 15.47
N ALA A 342 6.01 -5.32 14.93
CA ALA A 342 5.00 -6.38 14.80
C ALA A 342 4.49 -6.89 16.16
N CYS A 343 5.36 -7.06 17.16
CA CYS A 343 4.95 -7.36 18.53
C CYS A 343 4.08 -6.24 19.13
N SER A 344 4.41 -4.97 18.84
CA SER A 344 3.58 -3.84 19.27
C SER A 344 2.18 -3.88 18.63
N PHE A 345 2.08 -4.26 17.35
CA PHE A 345 0.78 -4.49 16.70
C PHE A 345 0.04 -5.69 17.27
N SER A 346 0.71 -6.84 17.44
CA SER A 346 0.13 -8.07 18.00
C SER A 346 -0.43 -7.85 19.40
N SER A 347 0.28 -7.09 20.24
CA SER A 347 -0.22 -6.69 21.56
C SER A 347 -1.48 -5.80 21.50
N ALA A 348 -1.63 -4.98 20.44
CA ALA A 348 -2.85 -4.22 20.18
C ALA A 348 -4.02 -5.08 19.65
N PHE A 349 -3.72 -6.24 19.04
CA PHE A 349 -4.70 -7.25 18.63
C PHE A 349 -5.16 -8.14 19.79
N GLN A 350 -4.27 -8.53 20.71
CA GLN A 350 -4.62 -9.36 21.88
C GLN A 350 -5.60 -8.68 22.85
N VAL A 351 -5.59 -7.35 22.94
CA VAL A 351 -6.57 -6.58 23.73
C VAL A 351 -7.97 -6.57 23.08
N CYS A 352 -8.11 -7.10 21.86
CA CYS A 352 -9.35 -7.11 21.07
C CYS A 352 -10.07 -8.47 20.98
N GLY A 353 -9.62 -9.52 21.67
CA GLY A 353 -10.38 -10.78 21.78
C GLY A 353 -10.65 -11.53 20.47
N LEU A 354 -9.88 -11.28 19.40
CA LEU A 354 -9.97 -12.03 18.14
C LEU A 354 -8.86 -13.08 18.04
N PRO A 355 -9.12 -14.27 17.46
CA PRO A 355 -8.18 -15.37 17.44
C PRO A 355 -6.96 -15.02 16.57
N VAL A 356 -5.79 -15.09 17.21
CA VAL A 356 -4.48 -14.91 16.59
C VAL A 356 -4.21 -16.12 15.69
N TRP A 357 -4.37 -15.96 14.37
CA TRP A 357 -3.75 -16.89 13.43
C TRP A 357 -2.27 -16.56 13.32
N GLY A 358 -1.46 -17.55 13.69
CA GLY A 358 -0.06 -17.39 14.06
C GLY A 358 0.83 -16.76 13.00
N ILE A 359 1.37 -15.59 13.34
CA ILE A 359 2.75 -15.26 13.00
C ILE A 359 3.51 -15.46 14.30
N ALA A 360 4.24 -16.57 14.40
CA ALA A 360 5.11 -16.85 15.54
C ALA A 360 6.16 -15.73 15.66
N CYS A 361 6.23 -15.12 16.85
CA CYS A 361 7.21 -14.10 17.22
C CYS A 361 8.65 -14.59 17.03
#